data_AF-A0A0W0YCN6-F1
#
_entry.id   AF-A0A0W0YCN6-F1
#
_cell.length_a   1.000
_cell.length_b   1.000
_cell.length_c   1.000
_cell.angle_alpha   90.00
_cell.angle_beta   90.00
_cell.angle_gamma   90.00
#
_symmetry.space_group_name_H-M   'P 1'
#
loop_
_entity.id
_entity.type
_entity.pdbx_description
1 polymer ?
#
loop_
_entity_poly.entity_id
_entity_poly.type
_entity_poly.pdbx_seq_one_letter_code
_entity_poly.pdbx_strand_id
1 'polypeptide(L)' 'MEIKKIQFIDNQWVLEFHDGKKENYLQVTILINNFLFSLIQLKSMQQKRSIILFHDQLTAMQLRFLYFKTQDQYIGI' A
#
# COMPACT_ATOMS: atom_id res chain seq x y z
N MET A 1 -12.99 -8.03 -4.75
CA MET A 1 -11.91 -8.88 -4.19
C MET A 1 -11.09 -7.98 -3.27
N GLU A 2 -11.25 -8.13 -1.97
CA GLU A 2 -10.59 -7.30 -0.96
C GLU A 2 -9.47 -8.10 -0.31
N ILE A 3 -8.31 -7.47 -0.16
CA ILE A 3 -7.13 -8.07 0.45
C ILE A 3 -7.29 -7.95 1.96
N LYS A 4 -7.24 -9.08 2.65
CA LYS A 4 -7.33 -9.14 4.11
C LYS A 4 -5.98 -8.89 4.76
N LYS A 5 -4.91 -9.49 4.21
CA LYS A 5 -3.55 -9.34 4.76
C LYS A 5 -2.46 -9.75 3.77
N ILE A 6 -1.27 -9.18 4.01
CA ILE A 6 -0.02 -9.54 3.35
C ILE A 6 0.94 -10.00 4.44
N GLN A 7 1.56 -11.18 4.29
CA GLN A 7 2.46 -11.74 5.29
C GLN A 7 3.65 -12.43 4.64
N PHE A 8 4.78 -12.50 5.35
CA PHE A 8 5.94 -13.29 4.94
C PHE A 8 5.98 -14.58 5.77
N ILE A 9 5.81 -15.75 5.12
CA ILE A 9 5.71 -17.08 5.74
C ILE A 9 6.46 -18.07 4.85
N ASP A 10 7.24 -18.98 5.44
CA ASP A 10 7.96 -20.06 4.73
C ASP A 10 8.75 -19.56 3.51
N ASN A 11 9.45 -18.43 3.69
CA ASN A 11 10.25 -17.76 2.66
C ASN A 11 9.46 -17.27 1.43
N GLN A 12 8.16 -17.03 1.60
CA GLN A 12 7.26 -16.52 0.56
C GLN A 12 6.37 -15.40 1.10
N TRP A 13 5.95 -14.51 0.21
CA TRP A 13 4.92 -13.52 0.48
C TRP A 13 3.56 -14.10 0.18
N VAL A 14 2.69 -14.14 1.18
CA VAL A 14 1.33 -14.67 1.10
C VAL A 14 0.35 -13.52 1.13
N LEU A 15 -0.46 -13.42 0.07
CA LEU A 15 -1.59 -12.50 -0.06
C LEU A 15 -2.88 -13.27 0.24
N GLU A 16 -3.52 -12.98 1.38
CA GLU A 16 -4.80 -13.60 1.77
C GLU A 16 -5.96 -12.63 1.47
N PHE A 17 -6.99 -13.15 0.84
CA PHE A 17 -8.23 -12.43 0.53
C PHE A 17 -9.30 -12.72 1.58
N HIS A 18 -10.30 -11.84 1.68
CA HIS A 18 -11.42 -12.03 2.60
C HIS A 18 -12.26 -13.28 2.33
N ASP A 19 -12.25 -13.79 1.10
CA ASP A 19 -12.90 -15.05 0.72
C ASP A 19 -12.08 -16.30 1.12
N GLY A 20 -10.94 -16.12 1.77
CA GLY A 20 -10.04 -17.20 2.18
C GLY A 20 -9.06 -17.66 1.10
N LYS A 21 -9.17 -17.16 -0.14
CA LYS A 21 -8.18 -17.44 -1.19
C LYS A 21 -6.81 -16.93 -0.76
N LYS A 22 -5.76 -17.67 -1.10
CA LYS A 22 -4.37 -17.29 -0.88
C LYS A 22 -3.59 -17.31 -2.19
N GLU A 23 -2.70 -16.34 -2.36
CA GLU A 23 -1.76 -16.29 -3.47
C GLU A 23 -0.35 -16.11 -2.92
N ASN A 24 0.60 -16.90 -3.45
CA ASN A 24 1.99 -16.90 -3.00
C ASN A 24 2.90 -16.21 -4.02
N TYR A 25 3.86 -15.44 -3.51
CA TYR A 25 4.81 -14.65 -4.27
C TYR A 25 6.22 -14.83 -3.71
N LEU A 26 7.22 -14.82 -4.59
CA LEU A 26 8.62 -14.98 -4.19
C LEU A 26 9.26 -13.66 -3.79
N GLN A 27 8.75 -12.55 -4.32
CA GLN A 27 9.33 -11.23 -4.15
C GLN A 27 8.26 -10.17 -3.94
N VAL A 28 8.61 -9.18 -3.13
CA VAL A 28 7.89 -7.92 -2.95
C VAL A 28 8.86 -6.77 -3.21
N THR A 29 8.41 -5.78 -3.97
CA THR A 29 9.15 -4.54 -4.23
C THR A 29 8.24 -3.37 -3.95
N ILE A 30 8.69 -2.42 -3.13
CA ILE A 30 8.00 -1.15 -2.93
C ILE A 30 8.45 -0.21 -4.05
N LEU A 31 7.54 0.14 -4.95
CA LEU A 31 7.81 1.02 -6.10
C LEU A 31 7.66 2.50 -5.72
N ILE A 32 6.68 2.81 -4.89
CA ILE A 32 6.43 4.16 -4.35
C ILE A 32 6.11 4.01 -2.87
N ASN A 33 6.70 4.87 -2.05
CA ASN A 33 6.36 4.99 -0.64
C ASN A 33 6.19 6.47 -0.30
N ASN A 34 4.99 6.85 0.14
CA ASN A 34 4.72 8.18 0.66
C ASN A 34 3.80 8.08 1.88
N PHE A 35 3.53 9.22 2.52
CA PHE A 35 2.76 9.23 3.76
C PHE A 35 1.29 8.80 3.58
N LEU A 36 0.70 8.92 2.38
CA LEU A 36 -0.67 8.52 2.09
C LEU A 36 -0.79 7.05 1.69
N PHE A 37 0.16 6.55 0.90
CA PHE A 37 0.11 5.19 0.38
C PHE A 37 1.49 4.65 -0.03
N SER A 38 1.55 3.32 -0.14
CA SER A 38 2.63 2.58 -0.79
C SER A 38 2.11 1.89 -2.04
N LEU A 39 2.83 2.00 -3.16
CA LEU A 39 2.64 1.14 -4.33
C LEU A 39 3.60 -0.03 -4.22
N ILE A 40 3.06 -1.23 -4.11
CA ILE A 40 3.80 -2.47 -3.87
C ILE A 40 3.59 -3.40 -5.07
N GLN A 41 4.66 -4.04 -5.52
CA GLN A 41 4.64 -5.04 -6.57
C GLN A 41 5.04 -6.40 -6.00
N LEU A 42 4.17 -7.38 -6.14
CA LEU A 42 4.45 -8.78 -5.84
C LEU A 42 4.75 -9.55 -7.12
N LYS A 43 5.75 -10.44 -7.07
CA LYS A 43 6.16 -11.26 -8.21
C LYS A 43 6.39 -12.71 -7.82
N SER A 44 5.87 -13.63 -8.64
CA SER A 44 6.22 -15.05 -8.68
C SER A 44 6.77 -15.39 -10.07
N MET A 45 7.11 -16.66 -10.32
CA MET A 45 7.58 -17.10 -11.64
C MET A 45 6.54 -16.88 -12.75
N GLN A 46 5.25 -16.98 -12.43
CA GLN A 46 4.17 -16.98 -13.43
C GLN A 46 3.24 -15.76 -13.31
N GLN A 47 3.31 -15.01 -12.21
CA GLN A 47 2.37 -13.94 -11.95
C GLN A 47 3.06 -12.70 -11.37
N LYS A 48 2.49 -11.54 -11.69
CA LYS A 48 2.90 -10.24 -11.19
C LYS A 48 1.65 -9.47 -10.81
N ARG A 49 1.65 -8.86 -9.62
CA ARG A 49 0.51 -8.09 -9.10
C ARG A 49 1.01 -6.79 -8.48
N SER A 50 0.34 -5.69 -8.80
CA SER A 50 0.56 -4.39 -8.17
C SER A 50 -0.59 -4.06 -7.24
N ILE A 51 -0.28 -3.56 -6.04
CA ILE A 51 -1.24 -3.24 -4.98
C ILE A 51 -0.92 -1.85 -4.45
N ILE A 52 -1.95 -1.05 -4.21
CA ILE A 52 -1.84 0.20 -3.47
C ILE A 52 -2.27 -0.07 -2.03
N LEU A 53 -1.37 0.17 -1.08
CA LEU A 53 -1.63 0.10 0.35
C LEU A 53 -1.82 1.52 0.86
N PHE A 54 -3.04 1.89 1.25
CA PHE A 54 -3.31 3.19 1.87
C PHE A 54 -2.88 3.15 3.34
N HIS A 55 -2.17 4.19 3.79
CA HIS A 55 -1.81 4.36 5.19
C HIS A 55 -2.95 5.13 5.87
N ASP A 56 -3.81 4.39 6.57
CA ASP A 56 -4.98 4.91 7.29
C ASP A 56 -4.61 5.59 8.62
N GLN A 57 -3.42 5.31 9.14
CA GLN A 57 -2.91 5.86 10.40
C GLN A 57 -2.05 7.11 10.17
N LEU A 58 -2.64 8.16 9.59
CA LEU A 58 -1.97 9.45 9.51
C LEU A 58 -1.88 10.07 10.91
N THR A 59 -0.67 10.47 11.31
CA THR A 59 -0.47 11.23 12.55
C THR A 59 -1.14 12.60 12.45
N ALA A 60 -1.50 13.19 13.60
CA ALA A 60 -2.06 14.55 13.64
C ALA A 60 -1.15 15.59 12.93
N MET A 61 0.17 15.38 12.99
CA MET A 61 1.14 16.22 12.28
C MET A 61 1.01 16.10 10.76
N GLN A 62 0.89 14.88 10.23
CA GLN A 62 0.70 14.65 8.80
C GLN A 62 -0.65 15.18 8.30
N LEU A 63 -1.71 15.07 9.10
CA LEU A 63 -3.01 15.67 8.81
C LEU A 63 -2.92 17.20 8.77
N ARG A 64 -2.22 17.81 9.72
CA ARG A 64 -2.00 19.27 9.74
C ARG A 64 -1.18 19.74 8.53
N PHE A 65 -0.18 18.96 8.13
CA PHE A 65 0.60 19.25 6.93
C PHE A 65 -0.25 19.19 5.65
N LEU A 66 -1.13 18.19 5.53
CA LEU A 66 -2.10 18.10 4.44
C LEU A 66 -3.00 19.34 4.38
N TYR A 67 -3.57 19.74 5.53
CA TYR A 67 -4.42 20.92 5.62
C TYR A 67 -3.72 22.17 5.07
N PHE A 68 -2.48 22.44 5.50
CA PHE A 68 -1.73 23.60 5.01
C PHE A 68 -1.44 23.52 3.50
N LYS A 69 -1.05 22.36 2.99
CA LYS A 69 -0.84 22.18 1.54
C LYS A 69 -2.10 22.44 0.71
N THR A 70 -3.26 22.07 1.24
CA THR A 70 -4.53 22.38 0.58
C THR A 70 -4.90 23.86 0.70
N GLN A 71 -4.51 24.54 1.77
CA GLN A 71 -4.76 25.98 1.93
C GLN A 71 -3.87 26.84 1.02
N ASP A 72 -2.60 26.47 0.83
CA ASP A 72 -1.69 27.19 -0.09
C ASP A 72 -2.18 27.14 -1.55
N GLN A 73 -3.01 26.15 -1.93
CA GLN A 73 -3.66 26.11 -3.24
C GLN A 73 -4.85 27.07 -3.37
N TYR A 74 -5.38 27.60 -2.27
CA TYR A 74 -6.46 28.60 -2.27
C TYR A 74 -5.97 30.04 -2.13
N ILE A 75 -4.67 30.27 -1.90
CA ILE A 75 -4.07 31.61 -1.94
C ILE A 75 -3.47 31.84 -3.34
N GLY A 76 -4.33 31.76 -4.35
CA GLY A 76 -4.04 32.18 -5.71
C GLY A 76 -4.93 33.36 -6.09
N ILE A 77 -4.42 34.57 -5.81
CA ILE A 77 -4.87 35.90 -6.29
C ILE A 77 -6.25 36.35 -5.80
#